data_AF-A0A151U3T2-F1
#
_entry.id   AF-A0A151U3T2-F1
#
_cell.length_a   1.000
_cell.length_b   1.000
_cell.length_c   1.000
_cell.angle_alpha   90.00
_cell.angle_beta   90.00
_cell.angle_gamma   90.00
#
_symmetry.space_group_name_H-M   'P 1'
#
loop_
_entity.id
_entity.type
_entity.pdbx_description
1 polymer ?
#
loop_
_entity_poly.entity_id
_entity_poly.type
_entity_poly.pdbx_seq_one_letter_code
_entity_poly.pdbx_strand_id
1 'polypeptide(L)'
;MSLVERWTIETVLEACTGVGAAGSNRPFANKVLDLKDACWRFLRPHTIRGTTLGSFSPMVFITTFVTFFALDIAITKDLPDVEGDHKYQISTFATKLGVRNIVFLGSGIFLMNYIVSVLAVIYMPESFRRWLLIPAHTIFALSLINQVC
;
A
#
# COMPACT_ATOMS: atom_id res chain seq x y z
N MET A 1 23.93 56.17 4.58
CA MET A 1 24.11 54.88 3.90
C MET A 1 25.09 54.07 4.73
N SER A 2 24.57 53.11 5.50
CA SER A 2 25.31 52.46 6.59
C SER A 2 26.16 51.29 6.06
N LEU A 3 27.24 50.96 6.77
CA LEU A 3 28.15 49.86 6.41
C LEU A 3 27.43 48.48 6.31
N VAL A 4 26.27 48.33 6.96
CA VAL A 4 25.41 47.14 6.91
C VAL A 4 24.76 46.95 5.53
N GLU A 5 24.28 48.04 4.89
CA GLU A 5 23.71 47.95 3.54
C GLU A 5 24.77 47.58 2.52
N ARG A 6 25.99 48.11 2.67
CA ARG A 6 27.14 47.77 1.80
C ARG A 6 27.50 46.29 1.90
N TRP A 7 27.54 45.73 3.11
CA TRP A 7 27.85 44.30 3.31
C TRP A 7 26.75 43.39 2.73
N THR A 8 25.48 43.77 2.93
CA THR A 8 24.32 43.03 2.44
C THR A 8 24.28 43.00 0.90
N ILE A 9 24.57 44.12 0.23
CA ILE A 9 24.59 44.19 -1.23
C ILE A 9 25.74 43.36 -1.83
N GLU A 10 26.94 43.40 -1.25
CA GLU A 10 28.08 42.57 -1.71
C GLU A 10 27.79 41.08 -1.54
N THR A 11 27.16 40.69 -0.42
CA THR A 11 26.80 39.29 -0.16
C THR A 11 25.74 38.79 -1.14
N VAL A 12 24.77 39.65 -1.50
CA VAL A 12 23.74 39.34 -2.48
C VAL A 12 24.30 39.34 -3.91
N LEU A 13 25.23 40.24 -4.25
CA LEU A 13 25.90 40.24 -5.55
C LEU A 13 26.80 39.01 -5.75
N GLU A 14 27.53 38.55 -4.73
CA GLU A 14 28.26 37.27 -4.76
C GLU A 14 27.30 36.07 -4.90
N ALA A 15 26.16 36.09 -4.21
CA ALA A 15 25.15 35.03 -4.33
C ALA A 15 24.49 35.01 -5.72
N CYS A 16 24.23 36.17 -6.33
CA CYS A 16 23.64 36.28 -7.68
C CYS A 16 24.65 35.96 -8.80
N THR A 17 25.93 36.29 -8.62
CA THR A 17 26.99 35.99 -9.60
C THR A 17 27.51 34.55 -9.49
N GLY A 18 27.40 33.92 -8.30
CA GLY A 18 27.71 32.51 -8.08
C GLY A 18 26.75 31.51 -8.76
N VAL A 19 25.57 31.97 -9.19
CA VAL A 19 24.58 31.16 -9.93
C VAL A 19 24.65 31.39 -11.45
N GLY A 20 25.46 32.36 -11.91
CA GLY A 20 25.43 32.87 -13.28
C GLY A 20 26.70 32.72 -14.11
N ALA A 21 27.69 31.92 -13.71
CA ALA A 21 28.94 31.74 -14.47
C ALA A 21 29.04 30.38 -15.19
N ALA A 22 27.91 29.83 -15.65
CA ALA A 22 27.94 28.66 -16.54
C ALA A 22 28.25 29.09 -17.97
N GLY A 23 29.53 29.40 -18.22
CA GLY A 23 30.11 29.47 -19.56
C GLY A 23 29.67 28.26 -20.38
N SER A 24 28.82 28.54 -21.36
CA SER A 24 28.28 27.59 -22.33
C SER A 24 29.38 27.16 -23.29
N ASN A 25 30.17 26.14 -22.93
CA ASN A 25 31.06 25.40 -23.85
C ASN A 25 31.36 23.96 -23.40
N ARG A 26 30.50 23.36 -22.58
CA ARG A 26 30.59 21.92 -22.27
C ARG A 26 29.75 21.16 -23.31
N PRO A 27 30.29 20.21 -24.07
CA PRO A 27 29.52 19.51 -25.11
C PRO A 27 28.25 18.92 -24.50
N PHE A 28 27.12 18.96 -25.22
CA PHE A 28 25.81 18.48 -24.77
C PHE A 28 25.89 17.06 -24.16
N ALA A 29 26.77 16.21 -24.70
CA ALA A 29 27.11 14.90 -24.17
C ALA A 29 27.52 14.92 -22.70
N ASN A 30 28.29 15.91 -22.23
CA ASN A 30 28.72 16.01 -20.84
C ASN A 30 27.54 16.34 -19.91
N LYS A 31 26.56 17.14 -20.35
CA LYS A 31 25.33 17.35 -19.57
C LYS A 31 24.47 16.08 -19.49
N VAL A 32 24.39 15.32 -20.58
CA VAL A 32 23.68 14.04 -20.61
C VAL A 32 24.40 13.00 -19.74
N LEU A 33 25.74 12.99 -19.75
CA LEU A 33 26.55 12.12 -18.90
C LEU A 33 26.45 12.51 -17.43
N ASP A 34 26.45 13.81 -17.10
CA ASP A 34 26.21 14.30 -15.74
C ASP A 34 24.81 13.94 -15.25
N LEU A 35 23.79 14.10 -16.10
CA LEU A 35 22.42 13.69 -15.79
C LEU A 35 22.35 12.18 -15.60
N LYS A 36 23.04 11.40 -16.45
CA LYS A 36 23.06 9.95 -16.37
C LYS A 36 23.85 9.46 -15.15
N ASP A 37 24.92 10.13 -14.75
CA ASP A 37 25.68 9.84 -13.53
C ASP A 37 24.87 10.20 -12.29
N ALA A 38 24.20 11.36 -12.28
CA ALA A 38 23.26 11.73 -11.23
C ALA A 38 22.10 10.72 -11.16
N CYS A 39 21.50 10.39 -12.30
CA CYS A 39 20.45 9.39 -12.42
C CYS A 39 20.94 8.03 -11.95
N TRP A 40 22.16 7.58 -12.28
CA TRP A 40 22.77 6.33 -11.81
C TRP A 40 23.10 6.34 -10.31
N ARG A 41 23.47 7.51 -9.75
CA ARG A 41 23.71 7.70 -8.31
C ARG A 41 22.43 7.68 -7.49
N PHE A 42 21.33 8.22 -8.04
CA PHE A 42 19.98 8.14 -7.47
C PHE A 42 19.35 6.76 -7.68
N LEU A 43 19.54 6.16 -8.86
CA LEU A 43 19.14 4.81 -9.24
C LEU A 43 20.08 3.74 -8.68
N ARG A 44 20.95 4.06 -7.70
CA ARG A 44 21.88 3.06 -7.17
C ARG A 44 21.09 1.81 -6.80
N PRO A 45 21.52 0.60 -7.20
CA PRO A 45 20.74 -0.63 -7.03
C PRO A 45 20.27 -0.86 -5.59
N HIS A 46 21.02 -0.36 -4.60
CA HIS A 46 20.66 -0.45 -3.18
C HIS A 46 19.50 0.48 -2.75
N THR A 47 19.28 1.61 -3.43
CA THR A 47 18.27 2.62 -3.08
C THR A 47 16.95 2.29 -3.75
N ILE A 48 16.97 1.92 -5.04
CA ILE A 48 15.80 1.42 -5.75
C ILE A 48 15.29 0.14 -5.10
N ARG A 49 16.17 -0.85 -4.85
CA ARG A 49 15.76 -2.13 -4.25
C ARG A 49 15.11 -1.91 -2.88
N GLY A 50 15.61 -0.98 -2.07
CA GLY A 50 15.00 -0.63 -0.79
C GLY A 50 13.64 0.05 -0.93
N THR A 51 13.49 1.00 -1.85
CA THR A 51 12.21 1.72 -2.06
C THR A 51 11.15 0.85 -2.74
N THR A 52 11.51 0.06 -3.74
CA THR A 52 10.56 -0.85 -4.40
C THR A 52 10.13 -1.97 -3.48
N LEU A 53 11.04 -2.62 -2.73
CA LEU A 53 10.62 -3.67 -1.79
C LEU A 53 9.86 -3.10 -0.59
N GLY A 54 10.24 -1.92 -0.11
CA GLY A 54 9.59 -1.26 1.03
C GLY A 54 8.19 -0.72 0.71
N SER A 55 7.96 -0.18 -0.49
CA SER A 55 6.67 0.42 -0.86
C SER A 55 5.68 -0.58 -1.47
N PHE A 56 6.15 -1.61 -2.18
CA PHE A 56 5.24 -2.57 -2.82
C PHE A 56 4.67 -3.58 -1.83
N SER A 57 5.41 -3.97 -0.80
CA SER A 57 4.95 -4.91 0.24
C SER A 57 3.62 -4.48 0.90
N PRO A 58 3.51 -3.28 1.50
CA PRO A 58 2.26 -2.83 2.11
C PRO A 58 1.13 -2.62 1.08
N MET A 59 1.46 -2.25 -0.15
CA MET A 59 0.46 -2.08 -1.22
C MET A 59 -0.18 -3.42 -1.60
N VAL A 60 0.64 -4.44 -1.91
CA VAL A 60 0.16 -5.79 -2.26
C VAL A 60 -0.63 -6.38 -1.10
N PHE A 61 -0.18 -6.18 0.14
CA PHE A 61 -0.91 -6.59 1.33
C PHE A 61 -2.32 -5.96 1.41
N ILE A 62 -2.41 -4.63 1.34
CA ILE A 62 -3.70 -3.92 1.44
C ILE A 62 -4.62 -4.31 0.29
N THR A 63 -4.12 -4.38 -0.95
CA THR A 63 -4.91 -4.80 -2.10
C THR A 63 -5.47 -6.20 -1.89
N THR A 64 -4.64 -7.16 -1.48
CA THR A 64 -5.09 -8.54 -1.22
C THR A 64 -6.14 -8.60 -0.12
N PHE A 65 -5.92 -7.87 0.98
CA PHE A 65 -6.86 -7.80 2.11
C PHE A 65 -8.22 -7.23 1.70
N VAL A 66 -8.22 -6.12 0.95
CA VAL A 66 -9.46 -5.50 0.45
C VAL A 66 -10.14 -6.38 -0.58
N THR A 67 -9.40 -7.10 -1.43
CA THR A 67 -9.97 -8.03 -2.40
C THR A 67 -10.73 -9.18 -1.72
N PHE A 68 -10.17 -9.80 -0.68
CA PHE A 68 -10.87 -10.85 0.06
C PHE A 68 -12.10 -10.31 0.81
N PHE A 69 -12.01 -9.10 1.37
CA PHE A 69 -13.16 -8.46 2.01
C PHE A 69 -14.27 -8.12 1.00
N ALA A 70 -13.91 -7.60 -0.16
CA ALA A 70 -14.86 -7.32 -1.24
C ALA A 70 -15.51 -8.60 -1.78
N LEU A 71 -14.75 -9.71 -1.86
CA LEU A 71 -15.28 -11.02 -2.21
C LEU A 71 -16.32 -11.49 -1.19
N ASP A 72 -16.03 -11.39 0.11
CA ASP A 72 -16.96 -11.77 1.18
C ASP A 72 -18.27 -10.97 1.13
N ILE A 73 -18.18 -9.65 0.92
CA ILE A 73 -19.35 -8.78 0.70
C ILE A 73 -20.10 -9.19 -0.57
N ALA A 74 -19.37 -9.49 -1.66
CA ALA A 74 -19.97 -9.89 -2.92
C ALA A 74 -20.69 -11.24 -2.84
N ILE A 75 -20.24 -12.17 -1.99
CA ILE A 75 -20.94 -13.41 -1.71
C ILE A 75 -22.16 -13.13 -0.81
N THR A 76 -22.00 -12.28 0.20
CA THR A 76 -23.05 -12.01 1.19
C THR A 76 -24.19 -11.15 0.62
N LYS A 77 -23.95 -10.32 -0.41
CA LYS A 77 -25.04 -9.57 -1.08
C LYS A 77 -26.05 -10.47 -1.80
N ASP A 78 -25.62 -11.65 -2.22
CA ASP A 78 -26.48 -12.64 -2.90
C ASP A 78 -27.15 -13.59 -1.89
N LEU A 79 -26.76 -13.50 -0.61
CA LEU A 79 -27.38 -14.26 0.48
C LEU A 79 -28.85 -13.86 0.73
N PRO A 80 -29.27 -12.58 0.79
CA PRO A 80 -30.69 -12.25 0.86
C PRO A 80 -31.46 -12.69 -0.38
N ASP A 81 -30.80 -12.73 -1.55
CA ASP A 81 -31.43 -13.16 -2.81
C ASP A 81 -31.71 -14.67 -2.81
N VAL A 82 -30.88 -15.49 -2.14
CA VAL A 82 -31.08 -16.95 -2.08
C VAL A 82 -32.37 -17.34 -1.37
N GLU A 83 -32.80 -16.55 -0.38
CA GLU A 83 -34.02 -16.83 0.37
C GLU A 83 -35.26 -16.54 -0.48
N GLY A 84 -35.17 -15.54 -1.37
CA GLY A 84 -36.15 -15.29 -2.42
C GLY A 84 -36.19 -16.41 -3.46
N ASP A 85 -35.04 -16.78 -4.03
CA ASP A 85 -34.91 -17.83 -5.06
C ASP A 85 -35.42 -19.20 -4.57
N HIS A 86 -35.16 -19.52 -3.29
CA HIS A 86 -35.63 -20.75 -2.66
C HIS A 86 -37.16 -20.80 -2.57
N LYS A 87 -37.80 -19.67 -2.27
CA LYS A 87 -39.26 -19.55 -2.16
C LYS A 87 -39.97 -19.76 -3.51
N TYR A 88 -39.33 -19.38 -4.61
CA TYR A 88 -39.87 -19.55 -5.97
C TYR A 88 -39.36 -20.82 -6.67
N GLN A 89 -38.70 -21.74 -5.95
CA GLN A 89 -38.22 -23.04 -6.48
C GLN A 89 -37.27 -22.91 -7.69
N ILE A 90 -36.51 -21.81 -7.78
CA ILE A 90 -35.51 -21.65 -8.84
C ILE A 90 -34.20 -22.29 -8.36
N SER A 91 -33.77 -23.35 -9.03
CA SER A 91 -32.52 -24.05 -8.70
C SER A 91 -31.31 -23.30 -9.25
N THR A 92 -30.72 -22.41 -8.44
CA THR A 92 -29.46 -21.71 -8.68
C THR A 92 -28.33 -22.35 -7.87
N PHE A 93 -27.07 -22.00 -8.16
CA PHE A 93 -25.91 -22.50 -7.40
C PHE A 93 -26.03 -22.18 -5.90
N ALA A 94 -26.63 -21.04 -5.56
CA ALA A 94 -26.84 -20.61 -4.18
C ALA A 94 -27.93 -21.44 -3.45
N THR A 95 -29.04 -21.79 -4.11
CA THR A 95 -30.08 -22.63 -3.49
C THR A 95 -29.64 -24.09 -3.28
N LYS A 96 -28.67 -24.59 -4.08
CA LYS A 96 -28.05 -25.91 -3.85
C LYS A 96 -27.00 -25.92 -2.73
N LEU A 97 -26.21 -24.85 -2.58
CA LEU A 97 -25.22 -24.72 -1.51
C LEU A 97 -25.85 -24.44 -0.15
N GLY A 98 -27.00 -23.77 -0.13
CA GLY A 98 -27.75 -23.47 1.08
C GLY A 98 -27.16 -22.30 1.89
N VAL A 99 -28.04 -21.53 2.53
CA VAL A 99 -27.70 -20.33 3.33
C VAL A 99 -26.59 -20.65 4.34
N ARG A 100 -26.71 -21.78 5.03
CA ARG A 100 -25.77 -22.19 6.09
C ARG A 100 -24.34 -22.39 5.58
N ASN A 101 -24.17 -22.97 4.38
CA ASN A 101 -22.84 -23.21 3.82
C ASN A 101 -22.21 -21.93 3.26
N ILE A 102 -23.03 -21.01 2.73
CA ILE A 102 -22.57 -19.70 2.26
C ILE A 102 -22.09 -18.84 3.42
N VAL A 103 -22.84 -18.79 4.53
CA VAL A 103 -22.43 -18.07 5.75
C VAL A 103 -21.15 -18.66 6.34
N PHE A 104 -21.02 -20.00 6.36
CA PHE A 104 -19.80 -20.67 6.80
C PHE A 104 -18.61 -20.39 5.88
N LEU A 105 -18.81 -20.38 4.56
CA LEU A 105 -17.79 -20.03 3.57
C LEU A 105 -17.32 -18.58 3.74
N GLY A 106 -18.24 -17.63 3.86
CA GLY A 106 -17.90 -16.22 4.06
C GLY A 106 -17.12 -16.01 5.36
N SER A 107 -17.65 -16.56 6.46
CA SER A 107 -16.96 -16.55 7.76
C SER A 107 -15.57 -17.19 7.70
N GLY A 108 -15.41 -18.29 6.97
CA GLY A 108 -14.12 -18.95 6.77
C GLY A 108 -13.13 -18.10 5.95
N ILE A 109 -13.58 -17.51 4.84
CA ILE A 109 -12.77 -16.60 4.01
C ILE A 109 -12.31 -15.40 4.83
N PHE A 110 -13.22 -14.81 5.61
CA PHE A 110 -12.93 -13.65 6.45
C PHE A 110 -11.97 -13.99 7.60
N LEU A 111 -12.13 -15.16 8.23
CA LEU A 111 -11.19 -15.66 9.23
C LEU A 111 -9.78 -15.89 8.64
N MET A 112 -9.70 -16.51 7.47
CA MET A 112 -8.43 -16.73 6.78
C MET A 112 -7.74 -15.42 6.43
N ASN A 113 -8.49 -14.38 6.04
CA ASN A 113 -7.95 -13.05 5.79
C ASN A 113 -7.29 -12.44 7.05
N TYR A 114 -7.89 -12.61 8.23
CA TYR A 114 -7.28 -12.17 9.49
C TYR A 114 -6.01 -12.96 9.84
N ILE A 115 -6.01 -14.29 9.62
CA ILE A 115 -4.82 -15.13 9.85
C ILE A 115 -3.68 -14.73 8.92
N VAL A 116 -3.95 -14.54 7.62
CA VAL A 116 -2.97 -14.10 6.63
C VAL A 116 -2.39 -12.73 7.00
N SER A 117 -3.20 -11.82 7.54
CA SER A 117 -2.73 -10.53 8.04
C SER A 117 -1.76 -10.65 9.21
N VAL A 118 -2.06 -11.50 10.19
CA VAL A 118 -1.14 -11.76 11.31
C VAL A 118 0.16 -12.40 10.81
N LEU A 119 0.09 -13.38 9.90
CA LEU A 119 1.26 -14.02 9.30
C LEU A 119 2.11 -13.04 8.49
N ALA A 120 1.50 -12.17 7.68
CA ALA A 120 2.19 -11.17 6.87
C ALA A 120 3.07 -10.24 7.74
N VAL A 121 2.57 -9.85 8.91
CA VAL A 121 3.32 -9.01 9.86
C VAL A 121 4.43 -9.77 10.59
N ILE A 122 4.28 -11.07 10.81
CA ILE A 122 5.34 -11.92 11.36
C ILE A 122 6.48 -12.07 10.33
N TYR A 123 6.17 -12.28 9.05
CA TYR A 123 7.17 -12.43 7.99
C TYR A 123 7.82 -11.12 7.55
N MET A 124 7.12 -9.98 7.64
CA MET A 124 7.61 -8.65 7.23
C MET A 124 7.48 -7.61 8.36
N PRO A 125 8.20 -7.77 9.47
CA PRO A 125 8.05 -6.94 10.66
C PRO A 125 8.46 -5.47 10.50
N GLU A 126 9.33 -5.18 9.53
CA GLU A 126 9.87 -3.83 9.28
C GLU A 126 8.94 -2.94 8.45
N SER A 127 7.95 -3.53 7.76
CA SER A 127 7.01 -2.81 6.89
C SER A 127 5.75 -2.34 7.63
N PHE A 128 5.43 -2.94 8.78
CA PHE A 128 4.15 -2.74 9.46
C PHE A 128 4.30 -2.41 10.94
N ARG A 129 3.37 -1.60 11.46
CA ARG A 129 3.26 -1.31 12.89
C ARG A 129 2.68 -2.50 13.64
N ARG A 130 3.55 -3.46 13.99
CA ARG A 130 3.23 -4.70 14.73
C ARG A 130 2.28 -4.49 15.92
N TRP A 131 2.56 -3.45 16.71
CA TRP A 131 1.81 -3.10 17.92
C TRP A 131 0.34 -2.74 17.68
N LEU A 132 -0.04 -2.34 16.47
CA LEU A 132 -1.44 -2.04 16.14
C LEU A 132 -2.06 -3.17 15.34
N LEU A 133 -1.33 -3.68 14.35
CA LEU A 133 -1.91 -4.60 13.37
C LEU A 133 -2.20 -5.98 13.99
N ILE A 134 -1.29 -6.52 14.80
CA ILE A 134 -1.48 -7.84 15.44
C ILE A 134 -2.68 -7.82 16.41
N PRO A 135 -2.72 -6.96 17.45
CA PRO A 135 -3.84 -7.01 18.40
C PRO A 135 -5.18 -6.73 17.72
N ALA A 136 -5.25 -5.78 16.79
CA ALA A 136 -6.50 -5.47 16.07
C ALA A 136 -7.05 -6.69 15.30
N HIS A 137 -6.21 -7.36 14.49
CA HIS A 137 -6.64 -8.51 13.70
C HIS A 137 -6.93 -9.73 14.57
N THR A 138 -6.20 -9.93 15.68
CA THR A 138 -6.52 -11.00 16.63
C THR A 138 -7.85 -10.76 17.35
N ILE A 139 -8.16 -9.51 17.73
CA ILE A 139 -9.44 -9.17 18.37
C ILE A 139 -10.59 -9.40 17.38
N PHE A 140 -10.44 -8.97 16.13
CA PHE A 140 -11.47 -9.21 15.11
C PHE A 140 -11.65 -10.70 14.79
N ALA A 141 -10.56 -11.47 14.68
CA ALA A 141 -10.65 -12.91 14.48
C ALA A 141 -11.36 -13.62 15.66
N LEU A 142 -11.03 -13.25 16.89
CA LEU A 142 -11.69 -13.78 18.09
C LEU A 142 -13.17 -13.39 18.13
N SER A 143 -13.49 -12.13 17.82
CA SER A 143 -14.87 -11.65 17.73
C SER A 143 -15.67 -12.40 16.66
N LEU A 144 -15.06 -12.72 15.51
CA LEU A 144 -15.70 -13.50 14.46
C LEU A 144 -15.98 -14.94 14.91
N ILE A 145 -15.02 -15.60 15.56
CA ILE A 145 -15.22 -16.97 16.09
C ILE A 145 -16.39 -17.00 17.09
N ASN A 146 -16.50 -15.98 17.95
CA ASN A 146 -17.59 -15.88 18.91
C ASN A 146 -18.97 -15.56 18.29
N GLN A 147 -19.03 -15.15 17.03
CA GLN A 147 -20.29 -14.87 16.31
C GLN A 147 -20.76 -16.06 15.47
N VAL A 148 -19.84 -16.94 15.07
CA VAL A 148 -20.11 -18.07 14.17
C VAL A 148 -20.34 -19.38 14.95
N CYS A 149 -19.79 -19.49 16.17
CA CYS A 149 -20.03 -20.57 17.13
C CYS A 149 -21.26 -20.28 18.01
#